data_AF-A0A8T5GEF9-F1
#
_entry.id   AF-A0A8T5GEF9-F1
#
_cell.length_a   1.000
_cell.length_b   1.000
_cell.length_c   1.000
_cell.angle_alpha   90.00
_cell.angle_beta   90.00
_cell.angle_gamma   90.00
#
_symmetry.space_group_name_H-M   'P 1'
#
loop_
_entity.id
_entity.type
_entity.pdbx_description
1 polymer ?
#
loop_
_entity_poly.entity_id
_entity_poly.type
_entity_poly.pdbx_seq_one_letter_code
_entity_poly.pdbx_strand_id
1 'polypeptide(L)' 'MEFPSNPQKEVPAFDSVVLACEAAEQAEIYNVAIYDRLFSQVDNQDIIMIFEALRYASQEKHLPAFQRCSGLR' A
#
# COMPACT_ATOMS: atom_id res chain seq x y z
N MET A 1 13.18 -21.73 11.32
CA MET A 1 13.08 -20.80 10.17
C MET A 1 13.04 -19.41 10.76
N GLU A 2 14.12 -18.65 10.61
CA GLU A 2 14.22 -17.28 11.09
C GLU A 2 13.82 -16.37 9.92
N PHE A 3 12.79 -15.54 10.10
CA PHE A 3 12.50 -14.50 9.13
C PHE A 3 13.57 -13.41 9.30
N PRO A 4 14.23 -12.95 8.20
CA PRO A 4 15.18 -11.86 8.31
C PRO A 4 14.50 -10.64 8.93
N SER A 5 15.17 -9.99 9.87
CA SER A 5 14.73 -8.70 10.41
C SER A 5 14.51 -7.76 9.24
N ASN A 6 13.29 -7.27 9.04
CA ASN A 6 13.00 -6.28 8.01
C ASN A 6 13.67 -4.95 8.44
N PRO A 7 14.74 -4.49 7.77
CA PRO A 7 15.47 -3.29 8.17
C PRO A 7 14.65 -2.01 7.95
N GLN A 8 13.49 -2.09 7.28
CA GLN A 8 12.59 -0.95 7.02
C GLN A 8 11.54 -0.74 8.12
N LYS A 9 11.65 -1.40 9.28
CA LYS A 9 10.55 -1.50 10.24
C LYS A 9 10.52 -0.38 11.29
N GLU A 10 10.73 0.86 10.88
CA GLU A 10 10.30 2.01 11.69
C GLU A 10 9.05 2.60 11.04
N VAL A 11 7.89 2.04 11.43
CA VAL A 11 6.63 2.73 11.19
C VAL A 11 6.62 3.92 12.15
N PRO A 12 6.52 5.17 11.65
CA PRO A 12 6.53 6.33 12.51
C PRO A 12 5.36 6.26 13.50
N ALA A 13 5.59 6.74 14.73
CA ALA A 13 4.49 7.02 15.64
C ALA A 13 3.73 8.23 15.11
N PHE A 14 2.40 8.21 15.25
CA PHE A 14 1.54 9.31 14.84
C PHE A 14 0.82 9.87 16.05
N ASP A 15 0.72 11.20 16.13
CA ASP A 15 0.08 11.89 17.25
C ASP A 15 -1.47 11.75 17.24
N SER A 16 -2.04 11.26 16.13
CA SER A 16 -3.47 10.98 16.01
C SER A 16 -3.77 9.94 14.93
N VAL A 17 -4.97 9.35 15.01
CA VAL A 17 -5.50 8.45 13.97
C VAL A 17 -5.64 9.17 12.63
N VAL A 18 -6.00 10.46 12.64
CA VAL A 18 -6.12 11.28 11.43
C VAL A 18 -4.78 11.34 10.70
N LEU A 19 -3.69 11.69 11.40
CA LEU A 19 -2.34 11.74 10.82
C LEU A 19 -1.87 10.36 10.32
N ALA A 20 -2.21 9.29 11.03
CA ALA A 20 -1.93 7.93 10.58
C ALA A 20 -2.68 7.59 9.28
N CYS A 21 -3.93 8.03 9.15
CA CYS A 21 -4.73 7.82 7.96
C CYS A 21 -4.30 8.66 6.76
N GLU A 22 -3.84 9.90 6.97
CA GLU A 22 -3.20 10.71 5.91
C GLU A 22 -1.92 10.03 5.39
N ALA A 23 -1.09 9.51 6.29
CA ALA A 23 0.11 8.77 5.90
C ALA A 23 -0.22 7.47 5.15
N ALA A 24 -1.26 6.76 5.59
CA ALA A 24 -1.72 5.54 4.92
C ALA A 24 -2.33 5.83 3.54
N GLU A 25 -3.04 6.94 3.37
CA GLU A 25 -3.53 7.42 2.06
C GLU A 25 -2.37 7.59 1.08
N GLN A 26 -1.31 8.30 1.51
CA GLN A 26 -0.11 8.46 0.68
C GLN A 26 0.58 7.12 0.40
N ALA A 27 0.65 6.24 1.40
CA ALA A 27 1.21 4.91 1.22
C ALA A 27 0.46 4.10 0.16
N GLU A 28 -0.87 4.15 0.11
CA GLU A 28 -1.64 3.46 -0.93
C GLU A 28 -1.43 4.08 -2.33
N ILE A 29 -1.30 5.41 -2.45
CA ILE A 29 -0.95 6.06 -3.73
C ILE A 29 0.41 5.55 -4.24
N TYR A 30 1.42 5.50 -3.38
CA TYR A 30 2.72 4.96 -3.73
C TYR A 30 2.67 3.47 -4.05
N ASN A 31 1.85 2.71 -3.32
CA ASN A 31 1.65 1.29 -3.54
C ASN A 31 1.01 1.01 -4.90
N VAL A 32 0.01 1.81 -5.35
CA VAL A 32 -0.55 1.68 -6.70
C VAL A 32 0.52 1.93 -7.77
N ALA A 33 1.34 2.97 -7.58
CA ALA A 33 2.36 3.37 -8.55
C ALA A 33 3.52 2.36 -8.69
N ILE A 34 3.86 1.59 -7.64
CA ILE A 34 4.95 0.62 -7.73
C ILE A 34 4.64 -0.51 -8.70
N TYR A 35 3.36 -0.84 -8.90
CA TYR A 35 2.96 -1.93 -9.79
C TYR A 35 3.30 -1.65 -11.25
N ASP A 36 3.27 -0.39 -11.70
CA ASP A 36 3.70 -0.03 -13.06
C ASP A 36 5.16 -0.47 -13.30
N ARG A 37 6.01 -0.34 -12.28
CA ARG A 37 7.40 -0.83 -12.31
C ARG A 37 7.47 -2.35 -12.18
N LEU A 38 6.67 -2.97 -11.30
CA LEU A 38 6.72 -4.40 -11.06
C LEU A 38 6.23 -5.23 -12.25
N PHE A 39 5.20 -4.76 -12.97
CA PHE A 39 4.71 -5.40 -14.18
C PHE A 39 5.75 -5.43 -15.30
N SER A 40 6.71 -4.50 -15.32
CA SER A 40 7.83 -4.53 -16.28
C SER A 40 8.93 -5.54 -15.94
N GLN A 41 8.87 -6.19 -14.77
CA GLN A 41 9.93 -7.07 -14.25
C GLN A 41 9.48 -8.53 -14.13
N VAL A 42 8.23 -8.84 -14.46
CA VAL A 42 7.63 -10.16 -14.23
C VAL A 42 6.81 -10.59 -15.44
N ASP A 43 7.08 -11.79 -15.95
CA ASP A 43 6.33 -12.41 -17.06
C ASP A 43 5.41 -13.56 -16.59
N ASN A 44 5.58 -14.02 -15.35
CA ASN A 44 4.78 -15.11 -14.80
C ASN A 44 3.33 -14.65 -14.58
N GLN A 45 2.39 -15.30 -15.27
CA GLN A 45 0.98 -14.92 -15.29
C GLN A 45 0.29 -15.03 -13.92
N ASP A 46 0.67 -16.01 -13.09
CA ASP A 46 0.11 -16.14 -11.74
C ASP A 46 0.54 -14.96 -10.86
N ILE A 47 1.78 -14.51 -10.99
CA ILE A 47 2.29 -13.35 -10.25
C ILE A 47 1.62 -12.07 -10.74
N ILE A 48 1.47 -11.91 -12.07
CA ILE A 48 0.79 -10.75 -12.67
C ILE A 48 -0.65 -10.67 -12.15
N MET A 49 -1.39 -11.78 -12.13
CA MET A 49 -2.75 -11.84 -11.60
C MET A 49 -2.83 -11.37 -10.13
N ILE A 50 -1.87 -11.80 -9.29
CA ILE A 50 -1.81 -11.36 -7.89
C ILE A 50 -1.48 -9.86 -7.80
N PHE A 51 -0.53 -9.37 -8.59
CA PHE A 51 -0.19 -7.95 -8.62
C PHE A 51 -1.36 -7.07 -9.05
N GLU A 52 -2.14 -7.51 -10.04
CA GLU A 52 -3.39 -6.83 -10.42
C GLU A 52 -4.39 -6.78 -9.26
N ALA A 53 -4.61 -7.90 -8.58
CA ALA A 53 -5.50 -7.98 -7.44
C ALA A 53 -5.05 -7.06 -6.28
N LEU A 54 -3.75 -7.01 -6.00
CA LEU A 54 -3.18 -6.15 -4.95
C LEU A 54 -3.25 -4.66 -5.32
N ARG A 55 -2.91 -4.30 -6.56
CA ARG A 55 -3.06 -2.93 -7.07
C ARG A 55 -4.52 -2.48 -7.02
N TYR A 56 -5.44 -3.35 -7.44
CA TYR A 56 -6.88 -3.08 -7.36
C TYR A 56 -7.35 -2.88 -5.92
N ALA A 57 -6.93 -3.72 -4.97
CA ALA A 57 -7.28 -3.57 -3.56
C ALA A 57 -6.76 -2.24 -2.99
N SER A 58 -5.51 -1.88 -3.29
CA SER A 58 -4.91 -0.61 -2.89
C SER A 58 -5.69 0.58 -3.43
N GLN A 59 -5.97 0.60 -4.73
CA GLN A 59 -6.64 1.71 -5.42
C GLN A 59 -8.13 1.84 -5.08
N GLU A 60 -8.88 0.74 -5.10
CA GLU A 60 -10.35 0.76 -5.11
C GLU A 60 -10.96 0.41 -3.74
N LYS A 61 -10.16 -0.06 -2.78
CA LYS A 61 -10.63 -0.43 -1.43
C LYS A 61 -9.92 0.38 -0.35
N HIS A 62 -8.59 0.28 -0.28
CA HIS A 62 -7.83 0.86 0.82
C HIS A 62 -7.74 2.38 0.71
N LEU A 63 -7.34 2.89 -0.46
CA LEU A 63 -7.21 4.33 -0.68
C LEU A 63 -8.51 5.09 -0.34
N PRO A 64 -9.70 4.69 -0.84
CA PRO A 64 -10.95 5.33 -0.43
C PRO A 64 -11.25 5.21 1.07
N ALA A 65 -10.81 4.12 1.72
CA ALA A 65 -11.00 3.94 3.16
C ALA A 65 -10.13 4.89 3.97
N PHE A 66 -8.86 5.07 3.58
CA PHE A 66 -7.96 6.00 4.24
C PHE A 66 -8.34 7.46 3.99
N GLN A 67 -8.83 7.80 2.78
CA GLN A 67 -9.41 9.11 2.49
C GLN A 67 -10.62 9.46 3.40
N ARG A 68 -11.48 8.48 3.70
CA ARG A 68 -12.57 8.68 4.67
C ARG A 68 -12.04 8.85 6.10
N CYS A 69 -10.94 8.17 6.43
CA CYS A 69 -10.35 8.21 7.75
C CYS A 69 -9.53 9.49 8.03
N SER A 70 -8.78 10.00 7.05
CA SER A 70 -7.92 11.19 7.16
C SER A 70 -8.70 12.50 7.35
N GLY A 71 -9.98 12.52 6.98
CA GLY A 71 -10.85 13.64 7.33
C GLY A 71 -12.07 13.74 6.44
N LEU A 72 -13.25 13.68 7.05
CA LEU A 72 -14.50 14.25 6.55
C LEU A 72 -15.10 13.58 5.29
N ARG A 73 -15.68 12.39 5.49
CA ARG A 73 -17.14 12.17 5.40
C ARG A 73 -17.57 10.99 6.26
#